data_AF-A0A7W1Z290-F1
#
_entry.id   AF-A0A7W1Z290-F1
#
_cell.length_a   1.000
_cell.length_b   1.000
_cell.length_c   1.000
_cell.angle_alpha   90.00
_cell.angle_beta   90.00
_cell.angle_gamma   90.00
#
_symmetry.space_group_name_H-M   'P 1'
#
loop_
_entity.id
_entity.type
_entity.pdbx_description
1 polymer ?
#
loop_
_entity_poly.entity_id
_entity_poly.type
_entity_poly.pdbx_seq_one_letter_code
_entity_poly.pdbx_strand_id
1 'polypeptide(L)'
;KESLKGIHGIYVVVEDLGPELRGVLNRSEVRKRVEAQLQTAGIRLVKELEAAKLPGEPYLYVNMAALPLGPKRYACRIDLEVHQLVALVHNSSTGHAITWEQGVVTAGGVKTIFDNFDELVLDFICDYLAMNPDN
;
A
#
# COMPACT_ATOMS: atom_id res chain seq x y z
N LYS A 1 -7.13 -9.64 7.22
CA LYS A 1 -7.89 -10.01 6.00
C LYS A 1 -9.36 -9.61 6.14
N GLU A 2 -10.11 -10.09 7.14
CA GLU A 2 -11.55 -9.76 7.35
C GLU A 2 -11.90 -8.26 7.27
N SER A 3 -11.00 -7.40 7.73
CA SER A 3 -11.11 -5.94 7.65
C SER A 3 -11.21 -5.37 6.23
N LEU A 4 -10.86 -6.12 5.19
CA LEU A 4 -10.91 -5.69 3.79
C LEU A 4 -12.30 -5.87 3.17
N LYS A 5 -13.20 -6.57 3.84
CA LYS A 5 -14.54 -6.89 3.32
C LYS A 5 -15.38 -5.64 3.14
N GLY A 6 -16.03 -5.50 1.98
CA GLY A 6 -16.92 -4.39 1.66
C GLY A 6 -16.20 -3.12 1.18
N ILE A 7 -14.89 -3.18 0.95
CA ILE A 7 -14.14 -2.10 0.30
C ILE A 7 -14.40 -2.20 -1.20
N HIS A 8 -15.13 -1.24 -1.78
CA HIS A 8 -15.48 -1.24 -3.23
C HIS A 8 -14.68 -0.24 -4.08
N GLY A 9 -13.65 0.36 -3.51
CA GLY A 9 -12.74 1.25 -4.20
C GLY A 9 -11.56 1.60 -3.30
N ILE A 10 -10.38 1.73 -3.89
CA ILE A 10 -9.17 2.04 -3.13
C ILE A 10 -8.39 3.21 -3.74
N TYR A 11 -7.94 4.11 -2.88
CA TYR A 11 -7.00 5.17 -3.24
C TYR A 11 -5.58 4.74 -2.86
N VAL A 12 -4.61 4.96 -3.75
CA VAL A 12 -3.21 4.60 -3.48
C VAL A 12 -2.42 5.84 -3.06
N VAL A 13 -1.80 5.76 -1.89
CA VAL A 13 -0.89 6.76 -1.32
C VAL A 13 0.50 6.14 -1.22
N VAL A 14 1.51 6.84 -1.70
CA VAL A 14 2.91 6.48 -1.46
C VAL A 14 3.49 7.53 -0.53
N GLU A 15 4.18 7.17 0.53
CA GLU A 15 4.89 8.11 1.40
C GLU A 15 6.06 8.79 0.67
N ASP A 16 6.61 9.87 1.24
CA ASP A 16 7.90 10.39 0.82
C ASP A 16 8.99 9.30 0.95
N LEU A 17 9.75 9.06 -0.12
CA LEU A 17 10.72 7.95 -0.20
C LEU A 17 12.03 8.21 0.58
N GLY A 18 12.08 9.25 1.41
CA GLY A 18 13.29 9.64 2.14
C GLY A 18 14.43 10.10 1.23
N PRO A 19 15.49 10.70 1.80
CA PRO A 19 16.61 11.20 1.02
C PRO A 19 17.44 10.10 0.33
N GLU A 20 17.49 8.89 0.88
CA GLU A 20 18.34 7.79 0.40
C GLU A 20 17.84 7.16 -0.89
N LEU A 21 16.52 7.16 -1.13
CA LEU A 21 15.91 6.68 -2.36
C LEU A 21 15.61 7.82 -3.34
N ARG A 22 15.80 9.09 -2.94
CA ARG A 22 15.55 10.25 -3.80
C ARG A 22 16.49 10.22 -5.01
N GLY A 23 15.91 10.23 -6.21
CA GLY A 23 16.66 10.12 -7.47
C GLY A 23 17.07 8.69 -7.84
N VAL A 24 16.80 7.71 -6.98
CA VAL A 24 16.92 6.28 -7.27
C VAL A 24 15.55 5.71 -7.63
N LEU A 25 14.53 6.10 -6.88
CA LEU A 25 13.13 5.75 -7.08
C LEU A 25 12.29 7.02 -7.21
N ASN A 26 11.22 6.93 -7.98
CA ASN A 26 10.25 8.00 -8.14
C ASN A 26 8.92 7.59 -7.51
N ARG A 27 8.41 8.42 -6.59
CA ARG A 27 7.11 8.24 -5.92
C ARG A 27 5.96 8.01 -6.92
N SER A 28 5.97 8.72 -8.03
CA SER A 28 4.97 8.55 -9.10
C SER A 28 5.08 7.20 -9.81
N GLU A 29 6.30 6.68 -10.00
CA GLU A 29 6.51 5.38 -10.63
C GLU A 29 6.10 4.24 -9.69
N VAL A 30 6.44 4.34 -8.40
CA VAL A 30 5.98 3.38 -7.37
C VAL A 30 4.45 3.34 -7.36
N ARG A 31 3.80 4.50 -7.32
CA ARG A 31 2.34 4.60 -7.34
C ARG A 31 1.73 3.96 -8.60
N LYS A 32 2.21 4.33 -9.79
CA LYS A 32 1.74 3.77 -11.06
C LYS A 32 1.93 2.26 -11.13
N ARG A 33 3.01 1.73 -10.56
CA ARG A 33 3.29 0.29 -10.50
C ARG A 33 2.26 -0.46 -9.67
N VAL A 34 1.86 0.08 -8.51
CA VAL A 34 0.76 -0.49 -7.69
C VAL A 34 -0.56 -0.39 -8.43
N GLU A 35 -0.91 0.81 -8.90
CA GLU A 35 -2.17 1.06 -9.61
C GLU A 35 -2.34 0.13 -10.82
N ALA A 36 -1.28 -0.10 -11.61
CA ALA A 36 -1.32 -1.02 -12.75
C ALA A 36 -1.62 -2.47 -12.33
N GLN A 37 -1.03 -2.95 -11.21
CA GLN A 37 -1.27 -4.30 -10.71
C GLN A 37 -2.71 -4.45 -10.17
N LEU A 38 -3.17 -3.47 -9.39
CA LEU A 38 -4.54 -3.44 -8.88
C LEU A 38 -5.57 -3.42 -10.01
N GLN A 39 -5.35 -2.56 -11.01
CA GLN A 39 -6.23 -2.46 -12.18
C GLN A 39 -6.24 -3.77 -12.99
N THR A 40 -5.08 -4.42 -13.16
CA THR A 40 -4.98 -5.73 -13.84
C THR A 40 -5.77 -6.80 -13.10
N ALA A 41 -5.81 -6.74 -11.77
CA ALA A 41 -6.60 -7.63 -10.93
C ALA A 41 -8.10 -7.28 -10.84
N GLY A 42 -8.56 -6.25 -11.55
CA GLY A 42 -9.96 -5.82 -11.54
C GLY A 42 -10.35 -4.96 -10.33
N ILE A 43 -9.40 -4.55 -9.49
CA ILE A 43 -9.68 -3.73 -8.30
C ILE A 43 -9.93 -2.27 -8.73
N ARG A 44 -11.07 -1.73 -8.32
CA ARG A 44 -11.45 -0.34 -8.63
C ARG A 44 -10.55 0.66 -7.92
N LEU A 45 -9.81 1.43 -8.71
CA LEU A 45 -9.05 2.59 -8.24
C LEU A 45 -9.93 3.84 -8.18
N VAL A 46 -9.83 4.59 -7.09
CA VAL A 46 -10.52 5.86 -6.91
C VAL A 46 -9.54 6.99 -6.60
N LYS A 47 -9.97 8.24 -6.81
CA LYS A 47 -9.19 9.42 -6.43
C LYS A 47 -9.41 9.76 -4.95
N GLU A 48 -8.50 10.53 -4.37
CA GLU A 48 -8.54 10.96 -2.96
C GLU A 48 -9.91 11.50 -2.53
N LEU A 49 -10.47 12.46 -3.27
CA LEU A 49 -11.77 13.07 -2.97
C LEU A 49 -12.96 12.11 -3.12
N GLU A 50 -12.80 11.02 -3.84
CA GLU A 50 -13.81 9.97 -3.98
C GLU A 50 -13.66 8.93 -2.87
N ALA A 51 -12.43 8.52 -2.53
CA ALA A 51 -12.15 7.66 -1.38
C ALA A 51 -12.67 8.26 -0.07
N ALA A 52 -12.49 9.57 0.13
CA ALA A 52 -13.03 10.29 1.29
C ALA A 52 -14.56 10.27 1.41
N LYS A 53 -15.28 9.78 0.39
CA LYS A 53 -16.75 9.63 0.39
C LYS A 53 -17.19 8.17 0.51
N LEU A 54 -16.26 7.21 0.42
CA LEU A 54 -16.54 5.80 0.59
C LEU A 54 -16.66 5.47 2.09
N PRO A 55 -17.48 4.47 2.47
CA PRO A 55 -17.51 3.97 3.83
C PRO A 55 -16.11 3.56 4.31
N GLY A 56 -15.69 4.09 5.46
CA GLY A 56 -14.37 3.78 6.03
C GLY A 56 -13.20 4.52 5.36
N GLU A 57 -13.44 5.43 4.41
CA GLU A 57 -12.41 6.27 3.77
C GLU A 57 -11.11 5.49 3.35
N PRO A 58 -11.22 4.33 2.67
CA PRO A 58 -10.13 3.39 2.53
C PRO A 58 -9.02 3.90 1.59
N TYR A 59 -7.77 3.76 2.02
CA TYR A 59 -6.60 3.94 1.16
C TYR A 59 -5.51 2.90 1.42
N LEU A 60 -4.83 2.50 0.35
CA LEU A 60 -3.64 1.67 0.37
C LEU A 60 -2.42 2.59 0.45
N TYR A 61 -1.72 2.52 1.56
CA TYR A 61 -0.54 3.30 1.86
C TYR A 61 0.73 2.45 1.64
N VAL A 62 1.68 3.00 0.91
CA VAL A 62 2.99 2.40 0.63
C VAL A 62 4.05 3.21 1.35
N ASN A 63 4.79 2.56 2.24
CA ASN A 63 5.94 3.16 2.91
C ASN A 63 7.23 2.43 2.51
N MET A 64 8.26 3.18 2.14
CA MET A 64 9.57 2.63 1.81
C MET A 64 10.66 3.45 2.48
N ALA A 65 11.51 2.79 3.24
CA ALA A 65 12.68 3.40 3.88
C ALA A 65 13.92 2.57 3.56
N ALA A 66 15.00 3.22 3.16
CA ALA A 66 16.23 2.53 2.78
C ALA A 66 17.46 3.06 3.50
N LEU A 67 18.41 2.15 3.73
CA LEU A 67 19.74 2.42 4.24
C LEU A 67 20.77 1.97 3.20
N PRO A 68 21.67 2.85 2.73
CA PRO A 68 22.72 2.49 1.79
C PRO A 68 23.70 1.47 2.40
N LEU A 69 24.02 0.41 1.65
CA LEU A 69 25.02 -0.61 2.01
C LEU A 69 26.28 -0.53 1.14
N GLY A 70 26.24 0.28 0.08
CA GLY A 70 27.32 0.44 -0.89
C GLY A 70 26.79 0.98 -2.23
N PRO A 71 27.63 1.04 -3.28
CA PRO A 71 27.19 1.54 -4.57
C PRO A 71 25.98 0.77 -5.11
N LYS A 72 24.86 1.48 -5.30
CA LYS A 72 23.58 0.93 -5.81
C LYS A 72 23.02 -0.26 -5.02
N ARG A 73 23.35 -0.38 -3.73
CA ARG A 73 22.84 -1.42 -2.84
C ARG A 73 22.28 -0.81 -1.57
N TYR A 74 21.14 -1.32 -1.13
CA TYR A 74 20.39 -0.80 0.00
C TYR A 74 19.83 -1.96 0.83
N ALA A 75 19.75 -1.78 2.15
CA ALA A 75 18.74 -2.45 2.96
C ALA A 75 17.46 -1.61 2.86
N CYS A 76 16.32 -2.21 2.59
CA CYS A 76 15.06 -1.51 2.39
C CYS A 76 13.97 -2.18 3.23
N ARG A 77 13.25 -1.38 4.01
CA ARG A 77 11.97 -1.75 4.61
C ARG A 77 10.87 -1.27 3.68
N ILE A 78 9.93 -2.15 3.37
CA ILE A 78 8.77 -1.86 2.54
C ILE A 78 7.55 -2.29 3.33
N ASP A 79 6.62 -1.37 3.56
CA ASP A 79 5.35 -1.63 4.24
C ASP A 79 4.20 -1.27 3.29
N LEU A 80 3.21 -2.15 3.24
CA LEU A 80 1.97 -1.97 2.49
C LEU A 80 0.81 -2.08 3.47
N GLU A 81 0.04 -1.01 3.62
CA GLU A 81 -0.94 -0.85 4.70
C GLU A 81 -2.29 -0.39 4.15
N VAL A 82 -3.38 -0.98 4.59
CA VAL A 82 -4.73 -0.44 4.34
C VAL A 82 -5.18 0.33 5.57
N HIS A 83 -5.36 1.63 5.37
CA HIS A 83 -5.90 2.53 6.37
C HIS A 83 -7.40 2.71 6.14
N GLN A 84 -8.16 2.70 7.23
CA GLN A 84 -9.58 2.96 7.22
C GLN A 84 -9.97 3.85 8.41
N LEU A 85 -11.01 4.66 8.24
CA LEU A 85 -11.70 5.35 9.32
C LEU A 85 -12.44 4.31 10.18
N VAL A 86 -12.03 4.18 11.43
CA VAL A 86 -12.59 3.26 12.42
C VAL A 86 -13.16 4.03 13.61
N ALA A 87 -14.01 3.38 14.42
CA ALA A 87 -14.57 3.94 15.64
C ALA A 87 -14.09 3.17 16.88
N LEU A 88 -13.79 3.88 17.97
CA LEU A 88 -13.45 3.28 19.25
C LEU A 88 -14.71 2.73 19.94
N VAL A 89 -14.65 1.48 20.40
CA VAL A 89 -15.80 0.80 21.03
C VAL A 89 -16.31 1.52 22.29
N HIS A 90 -15.41 2.13 23.07
CA HIS A 90 -15.76 2.67 24.39
C HIS A 90 -16.36 4.09 24.36
N ASN A 91 -16.17 4.86 23.28
CA ASN A 91 -16.62 6.25 23.19
C ASN A 91 -17.06 6.71 21.78
N SER A 92 -17.12 5.81 20.81
CA SER A 92 -17.50 6.07 19.42
C SER A 92 -16.68 7.15 18.71
N SER A 93 -15.52 7.56 19.24
CA SER A 93 -14.64 8.50 18.57
C SER A 93 -14.03 7.86 17.33
N THR A 94 -13.94 8.61 16.24
CA THR A 94 -13.43 8.11 14.96
C THR A 94 -12.00 8.55 14.69
N GLY A 95 -11.24 7.71 13.99
CA GLY A 95 -9.89 8.02 13.53
C GLY A 95 -9.41 7.01 12.50
N HIS A 96 -8.36 7.35 11.76
CA HIS A 96 -7.74 6.42 10.83
C HIS A 96 -6.86 5.43 11.58
N ALA A 97 -6.94 4.16 11.19
CA ALA A 97 -6.08 3.10 11.70
C ALA A 97 -5.68 2.15 10.57
N ILE A 98 -4.51 1.53 10.73
CA ILE A 98 -4.09 0.39 9.91
C ILE A 98 -4.99 -0.79 10.26
N THR A 99 -5.65 -1.34 9.25
CA THR A 99 -6.60 -2.45 9.40
C THR A 99 -6.15 -3.71 8.67
N TRP A 100 -5.17 -3.57 7.78
CA TRP A 100 -4.43 -4.67 7.14
C TRP A 100 -3.03 -4.16 6.86
N GLU A 101 -2.02 -5.00 7.05
CA GLU A 101 -0.63 -4.66 6.75
C GLU A 101 0.15 -5.91 6.34
N GLN A 102 1.15 -5.68 5.52
CA GLN A 102 2.17 -6.64 5.10
C GLN A 102 3.46 -5.85 4.91
N GLY A 103 4.60 -6.49 5.18
CA GLY A 103 5.88 -5.79 5.07
C GLY A 103 7.05 -6.74 4.94
N VAL A 104 8.13 -6.22 4.35
CA VAL A 104 9.35 -6.97 4.14
C VAL A 104 10.57 -6.08 4.38
N VAL A 105 11.60 -6.67 5.00
CA VAL A 105 12.94 -6.10 5.02
C VAL A 105 13.78 -6.90 4.03
N THR A 106 14.26 -6.23 2.99
CA THR A 106 15.06 -6.83 1.92
C THR A 106 16.38 -6.10 1.76
N ALA A 107 17.36 -6.73 1.12
CA ALA A 107 18.64 -6.10 0.82
C ALA A 107 19.09 -6.42 -0.60
N GLY A 108 19.43 -5.39 -1.37
CA GLY A 108 19.79 -5.59 -2.77
C GLY A 108 19.87 -4.29 -3.55
N GLY A 109 19.90 -4.43 -4.88
CA GLY A 109 19.70 -3.30 -5.78
C GLY A 109 18.21 -3.00 -5.99
N VAL A 110 17.93 -1.96 -6.78
CA VAL A 110 16.56 -1.52 -7.11
C VAL A 110 15.69 -2.65 -7.65
N LYS A 111 16.25 -3.57 -8.47
CA LYS A 111 15.50 -4.71 -8.99
C LYS A 111 14.96 -5.60 -7.86
N THR A 112 15.81 -6.01 -6.92
CA THR A 112 15.42 -6.85 -5.77
C THR A 112 14.35 -6.17 -4.93
N ILE A 113 14.48 -4.85 -4.71
CA ILE A 113 13.47 -4.06 -3.98
C ILE A 113 12.12 -4.12 -4.70
N PHE A 114 12.08 -3.94 -6.02
CA PHE A 114 10.84 -4.02 -6.78
C PHE A 114 10.28 -5.44 -6.90
N ASP A 115 11.13 -6.47 -6.98
CA ASP A 115 10.68 -7.86 -6.98
C ASP A 115 9.92 -8.16 -5.65
N ASN A 116 10.49 -7.77 -4.50
CA ASN A 116 9.84 -7.94 -3.19
C ASN A 116 8.59 -7.06 -3.04
N PHE A 117 8.62 -5.83 -3.58
CA PHE A 117 7.47 -4.95 -3.55
C PHE A 117 6.28 -5.52 -4.32
N ASP A 118 6.51 -6.09 -5.50
CA ASP A 118 5.46 -6.70 -6.30
C ASP A 118 4.84 -7.92 -5.62
N GLU A 119 5.64 -8.71 -4.91
CA GLU A 119 5.14 -9.82 -4.09
C GLU A 119 4.20 -9.31 -2.99
N LEU A 120 4.52 -8.21 -2.30
CA LEU A 120 3.62 -7.60 -1.31
C LEU A 120 2.31 -7.08 -1.93
N VAL A 121 2.39 -6.47 -3.12
CA VAL A 121 1.19 -6.00 -3.85
C VAL A 121 0.33 -7.19 -4.28
N LEU A 122 0.94 -8.29 -4.71
CA LEU A 122 0.23 -9.52 -5.04
C LEU A 122 -0.47 -10.12 -3.81
N ASP A 123 0.21 -10.17 -2.66
CA ASP A 123 -0.38 -10.62 -1.40
C ASP A 123 -1.61 -9.78 -1.03
N PHE A 124 -1.52 -8.46 -1.16
CA PHE A 124 -2.67 -7.57 -0.98
C PHE A 124 -3.82 -7.90 -1.94
N ILE A 125 -3.53 -8.08 -3.24
CA ILE A 125 -4.53 -8.43 -4.25
C ILE A 125 -5.24 -9.73 -3.87
N CYS A 126 -4.50 -10.77 -3.52
CA CYS A 126 -5.05 -12.06 -3.11
C CYS A 126 -5.97 -11.92 -1.89
N ASP A 127 -5.54 -11.16 -0.88
CA ASP A 127 -6.31 -10.93 0.33
C ASP A 127 -7.57 -10.10 0.08
N TYR A 128 -7.46 -9.07 -0.77
CA TYR A 128 -8.57 -8.21 -1.14
C TYR A 128 -9.64 -8.99 -1.90
N LEU A 129 -9.26 -9.77 -2.91
CA LEU A 129 -10.19 -10.57 -3.71
C LEU A 129 -10.84 -11.69 -2.88
N ALA A 130 -10.09 -12.32 -1.99
CA ALA A 130 -10.64 -13.34 -1.10
C ALA A 130 -11.77 -12.80 -0.19
N MET A 131 -11.69 -11.52 0.20
CA MET A 131 -12.67 -10.86 1.06
C MET A 131 -13.77 -10.13 0.29
N ASN A 132 -13.60 -9.96 -1.02
CA ASN A 132 -14.54 -9.29 -1.92
C ASN A 132 -14.77 -10.11 -3.20
N PRO A 133 -15.34 -11.33 -3.10
CA PRO A 133 -15.44 -12.27 -4.23
C PRO A 133 -16.44 -11.85 -5.32
N ASP A 134 -17.37 -10.94 -5.00
CA ASP A 134 -18.41 -10.47 -5.92
C ASP A 134 -18.09 -9.12 -6.59
N ASN A 135 -16.87 -8.62 -6.40
CA ASN A 135 -16.39 -7.34 -6.93
C ASN A 135 -15.84 -7.47 -8.36
#